data_AF-F2DLU5-F1
#
_entry.id   AF-F2DLU5-F1
#
_cell.length_a   1.000
_cell.length_b   1.000
_cell.length_c   1.000
_cell.angle_alpha   90.00
_cell.angle_beta   90.00
_cell.angle_gamma   90.00
#
_symmetry.space_group_name_H-M   'P 1'
#
loop_
_entity.id
_entity.type
_entity.pdbx_description
1 polymer ?
#
loop_
_entity_poly.entity_id
_entity_poly.type
_entity_poly.pdbx_seq_one_letter_code
_entity_poly.pdbx_strand_id
1 'polypeptide(L)'
;GDASEGKDLMAQFKVAAKAIASDEKIALLGAIQSLFEGSMYTFVFLWTPALSPNDEDIPHGFIFATFMLSSMLGSSIASRLLARKMKVEGYMQIVFLISAFTLFLPVVTNFIVPPAEKGSSISFGGCLQLLGFCIFESCVGIFWPSIMKMRSQYIPEEARSTIMNFFRIPLNLFVCVVLYNVNAFPIAVMFGMCSIFLFIAAILQRRLMFVSDLHRATKATEMTAEDEPLNP
;
A
#
# COMPACT_ATOMS: atom_id res chain seq x y z
N GLY A 1 5.98 35.10 10.47
CA GLY A 1 7.33 34.66 10.10
C GLY A 1 7.19 33.53 9.11
N ASP A 2 7.04 33.83 7.82
CA ASP A 2 6.51 32.85 6.84
C ASP A 2 7.37 32.71 5.57
N ALA A 3 8.35 33.60 5.36
CA ALA A 3 9.20 33.57 4.17
C ALA A 3 10.43 32.66 4.31
N SER A 4 10.83 32.33 5.54
CA SER A 4 11.99 31.45 5.82
C SER A 4 11.59 29.99 5.73
N GLU A 5 10.44 29.59 6.31
CA GLU A 5 9.93 28.22 6.24
C GLU A 5 9.57 27.81 4.81
N GLY A 6 8.92 28.68 4.02
CA GLY A 6 8.59 28.38 2.63
C GLY A 6 9.82 28.18 1.72
N LYS A 7 10.91 28.91 1.98
CA LYS A 7 12.20 28.72 1.28
C LYS A 7 12.87 27.41 1.69
N ASP A 8 12.78 27.04 2.96
CA ASP A 8 13.32 25.77 3.46
C ASP A 8 12.53 24.58 2.91
N LEU A 9 11.20 24.67 2.86
CA LEU A 9 10.33 23.68 2.22
C LEU A 9 10.65 23.51 0.74
N MET A 10 10.73 24.58 -0.05
CA MET A 10 11.09 24.47 -1.46
C MET A 10 12.50 23.89 -1.66
N ALA A 11 13.46 24.23 -0.80
CA ALA A 11 14.80 23.66 -0.85
C ALA A 11 14.78 22.16 -0.56
N GLN A 12 14.05 21.73 0.48
CA GLN A 12 13.86 20.31 0.83
C GLN A 12 13.17 19.55 -0.31
N PHE A 13 12.12 20.11 -0.92
CA PHE A 13 11.43 19.50 -2.07
C PHE A 13 12.36 19.37 -3.28
N LYS A 14 13.23 20.35 -3.54
CA LYS A 14 14.22 20.28 -4.62
C LYS A 14 15.29 19.22 -4.36
N VAL A 15 15.73 19.08 -3.12
CA VAL A 15 16.64 18.00 -2.69
C VAL A 15 15.98 16.63 -2.84
N ALA A 16 14.72 16.49 -2.41
CA ALA A 16 13.96 15.26 -2.58
C ALA A 16 13.75 14.92 -4.07
N ALA A 17 13.38 15.89 -4.90
CA ALA A 17 13.23 15.70 -6.34
C ALA A 17 14.54 15.25 -7.00
N LYS A 18 15.68 15.83 -6.60
CA LYS A 18 16.99 15.38 -7.08
C LYS A 18 17.33 13.97 -6.59
N ALA A 19 17.05 13.63 -5.33
CA ALA A 19 17.28 12.29 -4.79
C ALA A 19 16.41 11.22 -5.48
N ILE A 20 15.14 11.55 -5.75
CA ILE A 20 14.20 10.71 -6.50
C ILE A 20 14.65 10.52 -7.95
N ALA A 21 15.13 11.57 -8.59
CA ALA A 21 15.66 11.50 -9.96
C ALA A 21 16.97 10.71 -10.04
N SER A 22 17.76 10.70 -8.97
CA SER A 22 19.04 9.97 -8.91
C SER A 22 18.89 8.49 -8.51
N ASP A 23 17.89 8.13 -7.71
CA ASP A 23 17.65 6.74 -7.29
C ASP A 23 16.21 6.30 -7.57
N GLU A 24 16.07 5.52 -8.64
CA GLU A 24 14.80 4.93 -9.06
C GLU A 24 14.17 4.07 -7.94
N LYS A 25 14.98 3.44 -7.07
CA LYS A 25 14.45 2.62 -5.96
C LYS A 25 13.68 3.47 -4.96
N ILE A 26 14.17 4.67 -4.68
CA ILE A 26 13.53 5.64 -3.79
C ILE A 26 12.19 6.11 -4.39
N ALA A 27 12.19 6.42 -5.68
CA ALA A 27 10.99 6.82 -6.41
C ALA A 27 9.90 5.72 -6.39
N LEU A 28 10.30 4.49 -6.73
CA LEU A 28 9.41 3.34 -6.76
C LEU A 28 8.85 3.04 -5.36
N LEU A 29 9.70 3.05 -4.33
CA LEU A 29 9.28 2.80 -2.95
C LEU A 29 8.27 3.85 -2.45
N GLY A 30 8.53 5.14 -2.73
CA GLY A 30 7.62 6.23 -2.36
C GLY A 30 6.26 6.14 -3.07
N ALA A 31 6.26 5.79 -4.36
CA ALA A 31 5.04 5.60 -5.14
C ALA A 31 4.22 4.40 -4.62
N ILE A 32 4.85 3.25 -4.40
CA ILE A 32 4.21 2.03 -3.87
C ILE A 32 3.58 2.31 -2.51
N GLN A 33 4.32 2.95 -1.60
CA GLN A 33 3.83 3.28 -0.28
C GLN A 33 2.59 4.19 -0.36
N SER A 34 2.66 5.23 -1.19
CA SER A 34 1.56 6.18 -1.35
C SER A 34 0.31 5.49 -1.93
N LEU A 35 0.46 4.67 -2.98
CA LEU A 35 -0.65 3.93 -3.61
C LEU A 35 -1.35 2.98 -2.62
N PHE A 36 -0.57 2.28 -1.80
CA PHE A 36 -1.12 1.38 -0.80
C PHE A 36 -1.85 2.15 0.31
N GLU A 37 -1.23 3.19 0.87
CA GLU A 37 -1.82 3.97 1.95
C GLU A 37 -3.07 4.73 1.50
N GLY A 38 -3.07 5.31 0.30
CA GLY A 38 -4.26 5.95 -0.27
C GLY A 38 -5.42 4.96 -0.40
N SER A 39 -5.13 3.72 -0.80
CA SER A 39 -6.13 2.64 -0.86
C SER A 39 -6.61 2.21 0.53
N MET A 40 -5.71 2.12 1.51
CA MET A 40 -6.02 1.82 2.90
C MET A 40 -6.92 2.88 3.53
N TYR A 41 -6.60 4.17 3.36
CA TYR A 41 -7.43 5.25 3.88
C TYR A 41 -8.82 5.25 3.25
N THR A 42 -8.90 5.04 1.94
CA THR A 42 -10.19 4.89 1.23
C THR A 42 -11.00 3.72 1.81
N PHE A 43 -10.36 2.57 2.03
CA PHE A 43 -11.00 1.42 2.67
C PHE A 43 -11.55 1.75 4.06
N VAL A 44 -10.77 2.44 4.92
CA VAL A 44 -11.21 2.83 6.27
C VAL A 44 -12.46 3.72 6.26
N PHE A 45 -12.63 4.55 5.23
CA PHE A 45 -13.84 5.35 5.07
C PHE A 45 -15.02 4.58 4.47
N LEU A 46 -14.75 3.63 3.56
CA LEU A 46 -15.80 2.99 2.76
C LEU A 46 -16.23 1.62 3.27
N TRP A 47 -15.50 0.96 4.18
CA TRP A 47 -15.87 -0.39 4.62
C TRP A 47 -17.25 -0.44 5.31
N THR A 48 -17.62 0.59 6.08
CA THR A 48 -18.90 0.65 6.77
C THR A 48 -20.09 0.76 5.79
N PRO A 49 -20.14 1.76 4.89
CA PRO A 49 -21.23 1.83 3.91
C PRO A 49 -21.19 0.71 2.87
N ALA A 50 -20.03 0.09 2.65
CA ALA A 50 -19.96 -1.10 1.78
C ALA A 50 -20.60 -2.33 2.43
N LEU A 51 -20.45 -2.51 3.74
CA LEU A 51 -20.95 -3.69 4.45
C LEU A 51 -22.39 -3.52 4.94
N SER A 52 -22.83 -2.28 5.17
CA SER A 52 -24.21 -1.93 5.53
C SER A 52 -24.75 -0.83 4.59
N PRO A 53 -25.07 -1.17 3.33
CA PRO A 53 -25.60 -0.20 2.36
C PRO A 53 -27.04 0.22 2.65
N ASN A 54 -27.79 -0.54 3.48
CA ASN A 54 -29.20 -0.31 3.81
C ASN A 54 -29.42 0.07 5.30
N ASP A 55 -28.37 0.54 6.00
CA ASP A 55 -28.40 0.77 7.46
C ASP A 55 -28.84 -0.49 8.24
N GLU A 56 -28.36 -1.65 7.81
CA GLU A 56 -28.50 -2.90 8.56
C GLU A 56 -27.75 -2.81 9.89
N ASP A 57 -28.39 -3.29 10.97
CA ASP A 57 -27.81 -3.38 12.31
C ASP A 57 -26.68 -4.43 12.32
N ILE A 58 -25.48 -4.00 11.95
CA ILE A 58 -24.27 -4.80 12.03
C ILE A 58 -23.44 -4.41 13.26
N PRO A 59 -22.82 -5.37 13.96
CA PRO A 59 -22.00 -5.08 15.13
C PRO A 59 -20.66 -4.48 14.70
N HIS A 60 -20.64 -3.18 14.39
CA HIS A 60 -19.46 -2.46 13.88
C HIS A 60 -18.21 -2.66 14.77
N GLY A 61 -18.39 -2.65 16.09
CA GLY A 61 -17.29 -2.86 17.04
C GLY A 61 -16.63 -4.24 16.92
N PHE A 62 -17.43 -5.30 16.72
CA PHE A 62 -16.90 -6.66 16.54
C PHE A 62 -16.21 -6.83 15.18
N ILE A 63 -16.75 -6.22 14.13
CA ILE A 63 -16.12 -6.22 12.80
C ILE A 63 -14.77 -5.51 12.84
N PHE A 64 -14.73 -4.31 13.44
CA PHE A 64 -13.50 -3.56 13.61
C PHE A 64 -12.48 -4.31 14.48
N ALA A 65 -12.91 -4.96 15.56
CA ALA A 65 -12.03 -5.81 16.37
C ALA A 65 -11.45 -6.98 15.55
N THR A 66 -12.24 -7.56 14.63
CA THR A 66 -11.80 -8.62 13.73
C THR A 66 -10.76 -8.09 12.73
N PHE A 67 -10.93 -6.87 12.22
CA PHE A 67 -9.92 -6.19 11.38
C PHE A 67 -8.62 -5.96 12.13
N MET A 68 -8.69 -5.46 13.36
CA MET A 68 -7.51 -5.29 14.22
C MET A 68 -6.81 -6.61 14.53
N LEU A 69 -7.56 -7.67 14.81
CA LEU A 69 -6.99 -9.00 15.01
C LEU A 69 -6.29 -9.49 13.73
N SER A 70 -6.90 -9.29 12.57
CA SER A 70 -6.33 -9.66 11.28
C SER A 70 -5.02 -8.92 10.98
N SER A 71 -4.96 -7.61 11.24
CA SER A 71 -3.74 -6.81 11.04
C SER A 71 -2.63 -7.19 12.01
N MET A 72 -2.95 -7.58 13.24
CA MET A 72 -1.98 -8.14 14.20
C MET A 72 -1.42 -9.50 13.72
N LEU A 73 -2.27 -10.37 13.17
CA LEU A 73 -1.84 -11.64 12.56
C LEU A 73 -0.89 -11.37 11.38
N GLY A 74 -1.26 -10.44 10.49
CA GLY A 74 -0.42 -10.02 9.37
C GLY A 74 0.96 -9.50 9.82
N SER A 75 0.99 -8.64 10.84
CA SER A 75 2.23 -8.10 11.40
C SER A 75 3.14 -9.19 11.99
N SER A 76 2.53 -10.19 12.63
CA SER A 76 3.24 -11.36 13.15
C SER A 76 3.83 -12.23 12.03
N ILE A 77 3.08 -12.42 10.93
CA ILE A 77 3.56 -13.11 9.73
C ILE A 77 4.75 -12.37 9.13
N ALA A 78 4.64 -11.05 8.92
CA ALA A 78 5.74 -10.23 8.41
C ALA A 78 6.98 -10.31 9.29
N SER A 79 6.81 -10.26 10.61
CA SER A 79 7.94 -10.38 11.55
C SER A 79 8.67 -11.71 11.39
N ARG A 80 7.95 -12.82 11.19
CA ARG A 80 8.55 -14.13 10.91
C ARG A 80 9.20 -14.21 9.53
N LEU A 81 8.60 -13.61 8.50
CA LEU A 81 9.17 -13.54 7.15
C LEU A 81 10.49 -12.75 7.14
N LEU A 82 10.51 -11.60 7.83
CA LEU A 82 11.69 -10.76 8.00
C LEU A 82 12.81 -11.50 8.76
N ALA A 83 12.46 -12.28 9.79
CA ALA A 83 13.41 -13.09 10.54
C ALA A 83 14.06 -14.19 9.66
N ARG A 84 13.34 -14.73 8.68
CA ARG A 84 13.84 -15.76 7.75
C ARG A 84 14.68 -15.22 6.59
N LYS A 85 15.06 -13.93 6.61
CA LYS A 85 15.82 -13.26 5.52
C LYS A 85 15.19 -13.42 4.13
N MET A 86 13.87 -13.61 4.05
CA MET A 86 13.19 -13.62 2.75
C MET A 86 13.27 -12.25 2.10
N LYS A 87 13.42 -12.21 0.77
CA LYS A 87 13.40 -10.96 0.00
C LYS A 87 12.06 -10.25 0.22
N VAL A 88 12.11 -9.07 0.82
CA VAL A 88 10.92 -8.27 1.13
C VAL A 88 10.20 -7.88 -0.15
N GLU A 89 10.97 -7.63 -1.20
CA GLU A 89 10.50 -7.28 -2.53
C GLU A 89 9.55 -8.35 -3.09
N GLY A 90 9.90 -9.63 -2.90
CA GLY A 90 9.21 -10.79 -3.44
C GLY A 90 7.83 -11.01 -2.86
N TYR A 91 7.74 -11.15 -1.53
CA TYR A 91 6.46 -11.43 -0.90
C TYR A 91 5.53 -10.21 -0.91
N MET A 92 6.06 -8.98 -0.88
CA MET A 92 5.26 -7.75 -0.95
C MET A 92 4.50 -7.62 -2.28
N GLN A 93 5.07 -8.12 -3.38
CA GLN A 93 4.34 -8.18 -4.66
C GLN A 93 3.06 -9.03 -4.53
N ILE A 94 3.17 -10.19 -3.87
CA ILE A 94 2.03 -11.08 -3.61
C ILE A 94 1.01 -10.39 -2.70
N VAL A 95 1.47 -9.70 -1.66
CA VAL A 95 0.61 -8.92 -0.75
C VAL A 95 -0.20 -7.86 -1.52
N PHE A 96 0.43 -7.13 -2.44
CA PHE A 96 -0.27 -6.14 -3.26
C PHE A 96 -1.28 -6.77 -4.23
N LEU A 97 -0.95 -7.92 -4.83
CA LEU A 97 -1.88 -8.64 -5.70
C LEU A 97 -3.09 -9.19 -4.93
N ILE A 98 -2.87 -9.77 -3.75
CA ILE A 98 -3.95 -10.22 -2.87
C ILE A 98 -4.82 -9.03 -2.46
N SER A 99 -4.20 -7.91 -2.08
CA SER A 99 -4.91 -6.69 -1.70
C SER A 99 -5.75 -6.13 -2.85
N ALA A 100 -5.21 -6.13 -4.07
CA ALA A 100 -5.92 -5.68 -5.26
C ALA A 100 -7.15 -6.58 -5.53
N PHE A 101 -6.99 -7.89 -5.39
CA PHE A 101 -8.08 -8.85 -5.58
C PHE A 101 -9.16 -8.73 -4.50
N THR A 102 -8.77 -8.58 -3.23
CA THR A 102 -9.73 -8.45 -2.13
C THR A 102 -10.52 -7.15 -2.19
N LEU A 103 -9.90 -6.04 -2.59
CA LEU A 103 -10.61 -4.79 -2.82
C LEU A 103 -11.40 -4.78 -4.14
N PHE A 104 -11.18 -5.75 -5.03
CA PHE A 104 -12.03 -5.93 -6.21
C PHE A 104 -13.30 -6.74 -5.90
N LEU A 105 -13.31 -7.55 -4.83
CA LEU A 105 -14.47 -8.36 -4.44
C LEU A 105 -15.76 -7.55 -4.27
N PRO A 106 -15.79 -6.39 -3.57
CA PRO A 106 -16.99 -5.56 -3.45
C PRO A 106 -17.57 -5.11 -4.80
N VAL A 107 -16.71 -4.93 -5.82
CA VAL A 107 -17.16 -4.58 -7.17
C VAL A 107 -17.90 -5.74 -7.78
N VAL A 108 -17.32 -6.94 -7.73
CA VAL A 108 -17.89 -8.16 -8.28
C VAL A 108 -19.18 -8.55 -7.57
N THR A 109 -19.21 -8.49 -6.24
CA THR A 109 -20.40 -8.85 -5.46
C THR A 109 -21.54 -7.87 -5.71
N ASN A 110 -21.27 -6.58 -5.91
CA ASN A 110 -22.29 -5.59 -6.25
C ASN A 110 -22.94 -5.85 -7.63
N PHE A 111 -22.20 -6.44 -8.58
CA PHE A 111 -22.74 -6.81 -9.91
C PHE A 111 -23.43 -8.17 -9.95
N ILE A 112 -23.00 -9.15 -9.13
CA ILE A 112 -23.46 -10.54 -9.20
C ILE A 112 -24.57 -10.85 -8.20
N VAL A 113 -24.54 -10.23 -7.01
CA VAL A 113 -25.47 -10.53 -5.92
C VAL A 113 -26.60 -9.49 -5.95
N PRO A 114 -27.88 -9.91 -6.09
CA PRO A 114 -29.01 -9.00 -5.96
C PRO A 114 -28.98 -8.28 -4.60
N PRO A 115 -29.46 -7.02 -4.51
CA PRO A 115 -29.58 -6.33 -3.23
C PRO A 115 -30.37 -7.21 -2.26
N ALA A 116 -29.78 -7.45 -1.07
CA ALA A 116 -30.41 -8.28 -0.06
C ALA A 116 -31.76 -7.67 0.37
N GLU A 117 -32.77 -8.52 0.50
CA GLU A 117 -34.08 -8.16 1.07
C GLU A 117 -33.90 -7.66 2.52
N LYS A 118 -34.61 -6.58 2.88
CA LYS A 118 -34.53 -5.98 4.23
C LYS A 118 -34.86 -7.03 5.30
N GLY A 119 -33.91 -7.31 6.19
CA GLY A 119 -34.16 -8.00 7.47
C GLY A 119 -33.58 -9.42 7.63
N SER A 120 -32.81 -9.94 6.68
CA SER A 120 -32.04 -11.19 6.91
C SER A 120 -30.68 -10.91 7.56
N SER A 121 -30.20 -11.86 8.37
CA SER A 121 -28.80 -11.89 8.86
C SER A 121 -27.81 -11.80 7.69
N ILE A 122 -26.54 -11.44 7.99
CA ILE A 122 -25.45 -11.20 7.01
C ILE A 122 -25.59 -12.13 5.79
N SER A 123 -25.98 -11.54 4.65
CA SER A 123 -26.11 -12.28 3.39
C SER A 123 -24.78 -12.94 3.03
N PHE A 124 -24.82 -14.03 2.26
CA PHE A 124 -23.61 -14.70 1.76
C PHE A 124 -22.61 -13.71 1.10
N GLY A 125 -23.13 -12.68 0.42
CA GLY A 125 -22.33 -11.58 -0.13
C GLY A 125 -21.61 -10.73 0.93
N GLY A 126 -22.27 -10.41 2.04
CA GLY A 126 -21.69 -9.69 3.18
C GLY A 126 -20.60 -10.51 3.90
N CYS A 127 -20.81 -11.82 4.07
CA CYS A 127 -19.79 -12.72 4.60
C CYS A 127 -18.53 -12.77 3.72
N LEU A 128 -18.71 -12.88 2.40
CA LEU A 128 -17.60 -12.89 1.45
C LEU A 128 -16.84 -11.55 1.45
N GLN A 129 -17.57 -10.43 1.57
CA GLN A 129 -16.97 -9.10 1.64
C GLN A 129 -16.20 -8.90 2.95
N LEU A 130 -16.77 -9.32 4.09
CA LEU A 130 -16.09 -9.29 5.39
C LEU A 130 -14.80 -10.11 5.35
N LEU A 131 -14.84 -11.32 4.76
CA LEU A 131 -13.65 -12.15 4.57
C LEU A 131 -12.60 -11.43 3.70
N GLY A 132 -13.01 -10.82 2.58
CA GLY A 132 -12.13 -10.03 1.72
C GLY A 132 -11.47 -8.87 2.47
N PHE A 133 -12.24 -8.14 3.28
CA PHE A 133 -11.75 -7.04 4.11
C PHE A 133 -10.80 -7.52 5.21
N CYS A 134 -11.07 -8.66 5.85
CA CYS A 134 -10.14 -9.27 6.78
C CYS A 134 -8.82 -9.65 6.10
N ILE A 135 -8.85 -10.23 4.90
CA ILE A 135 -7.62 -10.57 4.15
C ILE A 135 -6.85 -9.29 3.78
N PHE A 136 -7.55 -8.22 3.37
CA PHE A 136 -6.93 -6.92 3.12
C PHE A 136 -6.25 -6.36 4.38
N GLU A 137 -6.90 -6.41 5.54
CA GLU A 137 -6.32 -5.98 6.82
C GLU A 137 -5.10 -6.82 7.25
N SER A 138 -5.12 -8.13 6.99
CA SER A 138 -3.92 -8.97 7.11
C SER A 138 -2.79 -8.47 6.21
N CYS A 139 -3.09 -8.07 4.98
CA CYS A 139 -2.11 -7.50 4.06
C CYS A 139 -1.57 -6.15 4.55
N VAL A 140 -2.41 -5.28 5.12
CA VAL A 140 -1.99 -4.02 5.79
C VAL A 140 -1.04 -4.31 6.94
N GLY A 141 -1.36 -5.32 7.77
CA GLY A 141 -0.48 -5.78 8.84
C GLY A 141 0.88 -6.26 8.33
N ILE A 142 0.93 -6.95 7.18
CA ILE A 142 2.20 -7.37 6.56
C ILE A 142 2.97 -6.19 5.97
N PHE A 143 2.24 -5.21 5.43
CA PHE A 143 2.79 -4.06 4.73
C PHE A 143 3.64 -3.18 5.66
N TRP A 144 3.15 -2.84 6.85
CA TRP A 144 3.83 -1.88 7.75
C TRP A 144 5.26 -2.27 8.18
N PRO A 145 5.53 -3.50 8.65
CA PRO A 145 6.90 -3.91 9.01
C PRO A 145 7.81 -4.00 7.78
N SER A 146 7.24 -4.42 6.65
CA SER A 146 7.95 -4.65 5.40
C SER A 146 8.40 -3.34 4.74
N ILE A 147 7.50 -2.36 4.67
CA ILE A 147 7.83 -1.03 4.17
C ILE A 147 8.85 -0.35 5.08
N MET A 148 8.73 -0.52 6.40
CA MET A 148 9.70 0.03 7.36
C MET A 148 11.11 -0.48 7.10
N LYS A 149 11.25 -1.77 6.79
CA LYS A 149 12.53 -2.41 6.45
C LYS A 149 13.11 -1.88 5.14
N MET A 150 12.32 -1.82 4.07
CA MET A 150 12.78 -1.31 2.76
C MET A 150 13.14 0.18 2.86
N ARG A 151 12.36 0.94 3.61
CA ARG A 151 12.60 2.36 3.86
C ARG A 151 13.93 2.60 4.57
N SER A 152 14.38 1.70 5.46
CA SER A 152 15.68 1.85 6.14
C SER A 152 16.87 1.40 5.32
N GLN A 153 16.63 0.60 4.29
CA GLN A 153 17.68 0.16 3.38
C GLN A 153 17.89 1.10 2.21
N TYR A 154 16.82 1.71 1.69
CA TYR A 154 16.85 2.48 0.45
C TYR A 154 16.83 3.99 0.63
N ILE A 155 16.29 4.51 1.74
CA ILE A 155 16.12 5.96 1.90
C ILE A 155 17.03 6.49 3.02
N PRO A 156 17.92 7.45 2.73
CA PRO A 156 18.73 8.12 3.76
C PRO A 156 17.81 8.82 4.77
N GLU A 157 18.20 8.78 6.05
CA GLU A 157 17.35 9.24 7.16
C GLU A 157 16.93 10.71 7.00
N GLU A 158 17.81 11.55 6.49
CA GLU A 158 17.59 12.99 6.31
C GLU A 158 16.46 13.33 5.32
N ALA A 159 16.33 12.58 4.23
CA ALA A 159 15.38 12.89 3.15
C ALA A 159 14.08 12.06 3.21
N ARG A 160 13.99 11.11 4.15
CA ARG A 160 12.90 10.14 4.22
C ARG A 160 11.52 10.78 4.33
N SER A 161 11.36 11.72 5.25
CA SER A 161 10.07 12.41 5.46
C SER A 161 9.65 13.18 4.21
N THR A 162 10.58 13.94 3.63
CA THR A 162 10.33 14.79 2.46
C THR A 162 9.96 13.98 1.21
N ILE A 163 10.67 12.89 0.93
CA ILE A 163 10.39 11.99 -0.20
C ILE A 163 9.00 11.37 -0.04
N MET A 164 8.66 10.85 1.14
CA MET A 164 7.32 10.27 1.37
C MET A 164 6.22 11.31 1.20
N ASN A 165 6.42 12.52 1.72
CA ASN A 165 5.44 13.60 1.60
C ASN A 165 5.28 14.07 0.14
N PHE A 166 6.36 14.07 -0.64
CA PHE A 166 6.33 14.42 -2.07
C PHE A 166 5.36 13.54 -2.88
N PHE A 167 5.33 12.23 -2.62
CA PHE A 167 4.41 11.31 -3.29
C PHE A 167 3.03 11.23 -2.63
N ARG A 168 2.97 11.35 -1.29
CA ARG A 168 1.71 11.28 -0.53
C ARG A 168 0.81 12.47 -0.79
N ILE A 169 1.32 13.70 -0.82
CA ILE A 169 0.46 14.89 -0.91
C ILE A 169 -0.37 14.88 -2.19
N PRO A 170 0.19 14.71 -3.40
CA PRO A 170 -0.60 14.72 -4.63
C PRO A 170 -1.59 13.55 -4.70
N LEU A 171 -1.15 12.36 -4.31
CA LEU A 171 -1.97 11.16 -4.40
C LEU A 171 -3.11 11.17 -3.38
N ASN A 172 -2.85 11.55 -2.13
CA ASN A 172 -3.88 11.64 -1.11
C ASN A 172 -4.83 12.80 -1.40
N LEU A 173 -4.36 13.90 -2.00
CA LEU A 173 -5.23 14.97 -2.48
C LEU A 173 -6.15 14.49 -3.61
N PHE A 174 -5.64 13.70 -4.55
CA PHE A 174 -6.46 13.04 -5.57
C PHE A 174 -7.53 12.13 -4.93
N VAL A 175 -7.14 11.28 -3.98
CA VAL A 175 -8.07 10.41 -3.24
C VAL A 175 -9.12 11.25 -2.50
N CYS A 176 -8.72 12.32 -1.83
CA CYS A 176 -9.65 13.23 -1.14
C CYS A 176 -10.63 13.91 -2.11
N VAL A 177 -10.19 14.31 -3.32
CA VAL A 177 -11.08 14.90 -4.34
C VAL A 177 -12.09 13.86 -4.83
N VAL A 178 -11.65 12.63 -5.06
CA VAL A 178 -12.54 11.52 -5.42
C VAL A 178 -13.55 11.24 -4.30
N LEU A 179 -13.09 11.18 -3.06
CA LEU A 179 -13.95 10.98 -1.88
C LEU A 179 -14.88 12.17 -1.61
N TYR A 180 -14.47 13.40 -1.91
CA TYR A 180 -15.35 14.56 -1.81
C TYR A 180 -16.52 14.45 -2.80
N ASN A 181 -16.28 13.82 -3.95
CA ASN A 181 -17.29 13.53 -4.96
C ASN A 181 -17.95 12.15 -4.77
N VAL A 182 -18.01 11.61 -3.54
CA VAL A 182 -18.70 10.32 -3.23
C VAL A 182 -20.14 10.26 -3.72
N ASN A 183 -20.85 11.39 -3.69
CA ASN A 183 -22.23 11.43 -4.18
C ASN A 183 -22.32 11.27 -5.71
N ALA A 184 -21.23 11.49 -6.43
CA ALA A 184 -21.12 11.35 -7.88
C ALA A 184 -20.58 9.97 -8.31
N PHE A 185 -19.91 9.22 -7.42
CA PHE A 185 -19.26 7.96 -7.75
C PHE A 185 -19.74 6.80 -6.89
N PRO A 186 -20.23 5.69 -7.49
CA PRO A 186 -20.59 4.49 -6.74
C PRO A 186 -19.41 3.95 -5.92
N ILE A 187 -19.69 3.41 -4.73
CA ILE A 187 -18.69 2.78 -3.84
C ILE A 187 -17.88 1.71 -4.58
N ALA A 188 -18.50 0.96 -5.49
CA ALA A 188 -17.84 -0.02 -6.35
C ALA A 188 -16.75 0.61 -7.24
N VAL A 189 -16.96 1.82 -7.76
CA VAL A 189 -15.95 2.52 -8.57
C VAL A 189 -14.76 2.91 -7.70
N MET A 190 -14.99 3.34 -6.46
CA MET A 190 -13.92 3.68 -5.52
C MET A 190 -13.05 2.48 -5.16
N PHE A 191 -13.68 1.35 -4.83
CA PHE A 191 -12.97 0.09 -4.61
C PHE A 191 -12.24 -0.41 -5.86
N GLY A 192 -12.84 -0.23 -7.04
CA GLY A 192 -12.19 -0.52 -8.33
C GLY A 192 -10.93 0.32 -8.56
N MET A 193 -10.97 1.62 -8.26
CA MET A 193 -9.79 2.48 -8.33
C MET A 193 -8.70 2.06 -7.34
N CYS A 194 -9.06 1.74 -6.09
CA CYS A 194 -8.10 1.20 -5.12
C CYS A 194 -7.47 -0.11 -5.61
N SER A 195 -8.26 -1.01 -6.22
CA SER A 195 -7.74 -2.25 -6.81
C SER A 195 -6.72 -1.95 -7.93
N ILE A 196 -7.00 -0.99 -8.81
CA ILE A 196 -6.08 -0.56 -9.86
C ILE A 196 -4.80 0.02 -9.26
N PHE A 197 -4.89 0.87 -8.23
CA PHE A 197 -3.73 1.44 -7.54
C PHE A 197 -2.86 0.36 -6.91
N LEU A 198 -3.46 -0.64 -6.27
CA LEU A 198 -2.74 -1.78 -5.69
C LEU A 198 -2.12 -2.67 -6.76
N PHE A 199 -2.77 -2.83 -7.91
CA PHE A 199 -2.20 -3.55 -9.05
C PHE A 199 -1.00 -2.80 -9.65
N ILE A 200 -1.09 -1.48 -9.80
CA ILE A 200 0.04 -0.63 -10.19
C ILE A 200 1.16 -0.77 -9.15
N ALA A 201 0.85 -0.71 -7.85
CA ALA A 201 1.83 -0.92 -6.79
C ALA A 201 2.52 -2.28 -6.89
N ALA A 202 1.81 -3.36 -7.26
CA ALA A 202 2.41 -4.66 -7.52
C ALA A 202 3.38 -4.65 -8.71
N ILE A 203 3.06 -3.94 -9.79
CA ILE A 203 3.95 -3.77 -10.95
C ILE A 203 5.19 -2.98 -10.56
N LEU A 204 5.02 -1.87 -9.83
CA LEU A 204 6.13 -1.05 -9.35
C LEU A 204 7.02 -1.85 -8.38
N GLN A 205 6.44 -2.68 -7.51
CA GLN A 205 7.17 -3.57 -6.61
C GLN A 205 8.00 -4.59 -7.37
N ARG A 206 7.47 -5.13 -8.48
CA ARG A 206 8.23 -6.03 -9.37
C ARG A 206 9.39 -5.31 -10.03
N ARG A 207 9.21 -4.06 -10.46
CA ARG A 207 10.30 -3.22 -11.00
C ARG A 207 11.36 -2.96 -9.94
N LEU A 208 10.95 -2.61 -8.73
CA LEU A 208 11.85 -2.38 -7.60
C LEU A 208 12.68 -3.63 -7.27
N MET A 209 12.08 -4.82 -7.31
CA MET A 209 12.80 -6.09 -7.16
C MET A 209 13.89 -6.27 -8.22
N PHE A 210 13.56 -6.03 -9.48
CA PHE A 210 14.48 -6.18 -10.60
C PHE A 210 15.66 -5.19 -10.47
N VAL A 211 15.38 -3.92 -10.19
CA VAL A 211 16.40 -2.88 -10.01
C VAL A 211 17.28 -3.19 -8.79
N SER A 212 16.70 -3.66 -7.69
CA SER A 212 17.45 -4.06 -6.50
C SER A 212 18.38 -5.26 -6.75
N ASP A 213 17.89 -6.28 -7.46
CA ASP A 213 18.69 -7.45 -7.83
C ASP A 213 19.82 -7.09 -8.80
N LEU A 214 19.57 -6.21 -9.79
CA LEU A 214 20.60 -5.73 -10.71
C LEU A 214 21.71 -4.98 -9.95
N HIS A 215 21.34 -4.07 -9.04
CA HIS A 215 22.31 -3.30 -8.26
C HIS A 215 23.14 -4.21 -7.32
N ARG A 216 22.54 -5.29 -6.79
CA ARG A 216 23.26 -6.28 -5.99
C ARG A 216 24.22 -7.12 -6.85
N ALA A 217 23.83 -7.44 -8.08
CA ALA A 217 24.69 -8.16 -9.03
C ALA A 217 25.91 -7.33 -9.44
N THR A 218 25.72 -6.04 -9.79
CA THR A 218 26.81 -5.13 -10.14
C THR A 218 27.82 -4.99 -9.00
N LYS A 219 27.35 -4.77 -7.77
CA LYS A 219 28.24 -4.70 -6.58
C LYS A 219 29.02 -5.99 -6.33
N ALA A 220 28.40 -7.15 -6.57
CA ALA A 220 29.08 -8.43 -6.43
C ALA A 220 30.21 -8.58 -7.46
N THR A 221 29.97 -8.15 -8.71
CA THR A 221 30.99 -8.15 -9.76
C THR A 221 32.15 -7.19 -9.46
N GLU A 222 31.87 -5.99 -8.96
CA GLU A 222 32.89 -5.02 -8.55
C GLU A 222 33.77 -5.57 -7.42
N MET A 223 33.18 -6.15 -6.37
CA MET A 223 33.95 -6.79 -5.30
C MET A 223 34.84 -7.95 -5.81
N THR A 224 34.34 -8.78 -6.72
CA THR A 224 35.16 -9.86 -7.31
C THR A 224 36.28 -9.35 -8.19
N ALA A 225 36.13 -8.16 -8.79
CA ALA A 225 37.17 -7.54 -9.62
C ALA A 225 38.24 -6.82 -8.79
N GLU A 226 37.89 -6.31 -7.59
CA GLU A 226 38.85 -5.72 -6.65
C GLU A 226 39.67 -6.79 -5.90
N ASP A 227 39.12 -7.98 -5.68
CA ASP A 227 39.80 -9.12 -5.04
C ASP A 227 40.70 -9.93 -6.01
N GLU A 228 40.68 -9.65 -7.32
CA GLU A 228 41.60 -10.26 -8.28
C GLU A 228 42.93 -9.50 -8.24
N PRO A 229 44.02 -10.06 -7.67
CA PRO A 229 45.29 -9.37 -7.60
C PRO A 229 45.73 -9.09 -9.04
N LEU A 230 46.05 -7.82 -9.33
CA LEU A 230 46.78 -7.39 -10.52
C LEU A 230 48.01 -8.31 -10.67
N ASN A 231 47.86 -9.35 -11.47
CA ASN A 231 48.92 -10.31 -11.74
C ASN A 231 50.00 -9.55 -12.56
N PRO A 232 51.28 -9.59 -12.15
CA PRO A 232 52.35 -8.74 -12.69
C PRO A 232 52.65 -8.93 -14.17
#